data_AF-A0A0F5FKI8-F1
#
_entry.id   AF-A0A0F5FKI8-F1
#
_cell.length_a   1.000
_cell.length_b   1.000
_cell.length_c   1.000
_cell.angle_alpha   90.00
_cell.angle_beta   90.00
_cell.angle_gamma   90.00
#
_symmetry.space_group_name_H-M   'P 1'
#
loop_
_entity.id
_entity.type
_entity.pdbx_description
1 polymer ?
#
loop_
_entity_poly.entity_id
_entity_poly.type
_entity_poly.pdbx_seq_one_letter_code
_entity_poly.pdbx_strand_id
1 'polypeptide(L)'
;MSGLELFDGDTKIRITYGARTVFTTDGTLINLLPQSMDISETFNVVFPDFSKDYVYNWRHVFSYSSLANAVGYQSGCATALTIPKQDFAQETTIVAAPADADIFVGRIQLTRTSAPSNQWNGENIDPLQPMGVSIPFISGSLLMEAKFGMARACSIYVSGGALKLHRQQSVSEPPSGWGIYGTEFIYTAAASGSGGENVNGGTPGMPVLQIDSRVSAPYQETAGLFADQYSERSRRGYTGVGANVCTIPNPASYNYGSTYQAVLTGSFGRRS
;
A
#
# COMPACT_ATOMS: atom_id res chain seq x y z
N MET A 1 29.55 -21.08 -36.73
CA MET A 1 30.87 -21.48 -36.20
C MET A 1 30.99 -20.98 -34.78
N SER A 2 31.48 -21.82 -33.87
CA SER A 2 31.84 -21.40 -32.51
C SER A 2 33.27 -20.85 -32.51
N GLY A 3 33.47 -19.66 -31.94
CA GLY A 3 34.80 -19.07 -31.73
C GLY A 3 35.21 -19.16 -30.27
N LEU A 4 36.46 -19.56 -30.00
CA LEU A 4 37.09 -19.48 -28.68
C LEU A 4 38.02 -18.27 -28.70
N GLU A 5 37.80 -17.32 -27.79
CA GLU A 5 38.60 -16.10 -27.62
C GLU A 5 39.20 -16.08 -26.21
N LEU A 6 40.48 -15.79 -26.11
CA LEU A 6 41.12 -15.39 -24.87
C LEU A 6 41.16 -13.86 -24.80
N PHE A 7 40.82 -13.29 -23.64
CA PHE A 7 40.82 -11.85 -23.44
C PHE A 7 41.27 -11.50 -22.02
N ASP A 8 41.48 -10.21 -21.75
CA ASP A 8 41.99 -9.72 -20.46
C ASP A 8 43.35 -10.35 -20.11
N GLY A 9 44.32 -10.23 -21.03
CA GLY A 9 45.67 -10.76 -20.85
C GLY A 9 45.72 -12.28 -20.76
N ASP A 10 44.90 -12.98 -21.54
CA ASP A 10 44.76 -14.45 -21.57
C ASP A 10 44.29 -15.10 -20.26
N THR A 11 43.81 -14.30 -19.31
CA THR A 11 43.29 -14.81 -18.03
C THR A 11 41.81 -15.20 -18.12
N LYS A 12 41.11 -14.75 -19.17
CA LYS A 12 39.69 -15.01 -19.37
C LYS A 12 39.40 -15.69 -20.70
N ILE A 13 38.44 -16.60 -20.67
CA ILE A 13 37.96 -17.35 -21.81
C ILE A 13 36.57 -16.83 -22.18
N ARG A 14 36.32 -16.57 -23.46
CA ARG A 14 35.01 -16.30 -24.04
C ARG A 14 34.76 -17.28 -25.17
N ILE A 15 33.63 -17.98 -25.14
CA ILE A 15 33.16 -18.79 -26.27
C ILE A 15 31.98 -18.06 -26.90
N THR A 16 32.01 -17.86 -28.21
CA THR A 16 30.94 -17.25 -29.00
C THR A 16 30.34 -18.24 -29.98
N TYR A 17 29.05 -18.07 -30.29
CA TYR A 17 28.38 -18.76 -31.40
C TYR A 17 27.70 -17.70 -32.28
N GLY A 18 28.32 -17.40 -33.43
CA GLY A 18 27.94 -16.22 -34.22
C GLY A 18 28.19 -14.93 -33.42
N ALA A 19 27.18 -14.08 -33.29
CA ALA A 19 27.27 -12.82 -32.53
C ALA A 19 26.98 -12.95 -31.02
N ARG A 20 26.69 -14.17 -30.51
CA ARG A 20 26.30 -14.38 -29.11
C ARG A 20 27.46 -14.94 -28.29
N THR A 21 27.68 -14.39 -27.10
CA THR A 21 28.53 -15.04 -26.09
C THR A 21 27.75 -16.17 -25.43
N VAL A 22 28.29 -17.39 -25.49
CA VAL A 22 27.68 -18.60 -24.90
C VAL A 22 28.36 -19.02 -23.59
N PHE A 23 29.60 -18.59 -23.38
CA PHE A 23 30.35 -18.82 -22.14
C PHE A 23 31.36 -17.71 -21.94
N THR A 24 31.55 -17.23 -20.71
CA THR A 24 32.64 -16.32 -20.36
C THR A 24 33.07 -16.50 -18.91
N THR A 25 34.36 -16.30 -18.64
CA THR A 25 34.94 -16.30 -17.28
C THR A 25 35.03 -14.89 -16.67
N ASP A 26 34.37 -13.90 -17.28
CA ASP A 26 34.32 -12.50 -16.81
C ASP A 26 33.19 -12.23 -15.82
N GLY A 27 32.44 -13.26 -15.44
CA GLY A 27 31.44 -13.23 -14.39
C GLY A 27 31.64 -14.38 -13.40
N THR A 28 31.03 -14.28 -12.21
CA THR A 28 30.96 -15.39 -11.27
C THR A 28 30.27 -16.58 -11.96
N LEU A 29 30.99 -17.67 -12.17
CA LEU A 29 30.40 -18.87 -12.77
C LEU A 29 29.37 -19.42 -11.78
N ILE A 30 28.13 -19.54 -12.23
CA ILE A 30 27.09 -20.22 -11.48
C ILE A 30 27.20 -21.70 -11.84
N ASN A 31 27.76 -22.49 -10.93
CA ASN A 31 27.73 -23.94 -11.04
C ASN A 31 26.39 -24.42 -10.52
N LEU A 32 25.46 -24.73 -11.43
CA LEU A 32 24.22 -25.41 -11.06
C LEU A 32 24.59 -26.79 -10.48
N LEU A 33 24.02 -27.13 -9.33
CA LEU A 33 24.36 -28.38 -8.67
C LEU A 33 23.78 -29.55 -9.51
N PRO A 34 24.54 -30.66 -9.71
CA PRO A 34 24.14 -31.76 -10.59
C PRO A 34 22.81 -32.41 -10.22
N GLN A 35 22.43 -32.33 -8.95
CA GLN A 35 21.07 -32.61 -8.52
C GLN A 35 20.20 -31.40 -8.88
N SER A 36 19.74 -31.37 -10.13
CA SER A 36 18.52 -30.69 -10.49
C SER A 36 17.38 -31.35 -9.70
N MET A 37 17.20 -30.94 -8.44
CA MET A 37 15.86 -31.04 -7.88
C MET A 37 15.04 -30.06 -8.70
N ASP A 38 14.31 -30.59 -9.68
CA ASP A 38 13.17 -29.90 -10.26
C ASP A 38 12.18 -29.73 -9.11
N ILE A 39 12.37 -28.65 -8.36
CA ILE A 39 11.44 -28.25 -7.32
C ILE A 39 10.18 -27.84 -8.07
N SER A 40 9.05 -28.46 -7.80
CA SER A 40 7.75 -27.97 -8.24
C SER A 40 6.90 -27.77 -7.00
N GLU A 41 7.28 -26.75 -6.22
CA GLU A 41 6.64 -26.48 -4.94
C GLU A 41 5.52 -25.47 -5.12
N THR A 42 4.38 -25.78 -4.51
CA THR A 42 3.23 -24.89 -4.44
C THR A 42 3.14 -24.33 -3.03
N PHE A 43 3.20 -23.00 -2.91
CA PHE A 43 3.10 -22.33 -1.61
C PHE A 43 2.25 -21.06 -1.72
N ASN A 44 1.76 -20.60 -0.57
CA ASN A 44 0.97 -19.37 -0.51
C ASN A 44 1.85 -18.17 -0.18
N VAL A 45 1.74 -17.12 -0.99
CA VAL A 45 2.23 -15.78 -0.67
C VAL A 45 1.04 -15.00 -0.12
N VAL A 46 0.97 -14.91 1.21
CA VAL A 46 -0.11 -14.23 1.92
C VAL A 46 0.37 -12.87 2.41
N PHE A 47 -0.33 -11.82 1.98
CA PHE A 47 -0.23 -10.47 2.49
C PHE A 47 -1.44 -10.20 3.40
N PRO A 48 -1.22 -10.04 4.72
CA PRO A 48 -2.34 -9.88 5.64
C PRO A 48 -3.06 -8.56 5.36
N ASP A 49 -4.30 -8.53 5.85
CA ASP A 49 -5.08 -7.31 5.88
C ASP A 49 -4.41 -6.26 6.77
N PHE A 50 -4.63 -4.97 6.46
CA PHE A 50 -4.05 -3.88 7.24
C PHE A 50 -4.84 -3.67 8.53
N SER A 51 -4.16 -3.17 9.56
CA SER A 51 -4.83 -2.45 10.64
C SER A 51 -5.42 -1.16 10.07
N LYS A 52 -6.68 -0.87 10.44
CA LYS A 52 -7.47 0.22 9.88
C LYS A 52 -8.05 1.06 10.99
N ASP A 53 -8.32 2.30 10.64
CA ASP A 53 -9.00 3.27 11.47
C ASP A 53 -9.95 4.08 10.59
N TYR A 54 -10.49 5.18 11.11
CA TYR A 54 -11.26 6.13 10.35
C TYR A 54 -10.84 7.56 10.64
N VAL A 55 -11.15 8.44 9.70
CA VAL A 55 -11.17 9.88 9.90
C VAL A 55 -12.56 10.41 9.61
N TYR A 56 -13.01 11.32 10.47
CA TYR A 56 -14.23 12.08 10.36
C TYR A 56 -13.85 13.56 10.24
N ASN A 57 -14.21 14.19 9.14
CA ASN A 57 -14.09 15.62 8.94
C ASN A 57 -15.46 16.27 9.12
N TRP A 58 -15.50 17.33 9.93
CA TRP A 58 -16.61 18.27 10.03
C TRP A 58 -16.16 19.63 9.50
N ARG A 59 -17.03 20.31 8.75
CA ARG A 59 -16.80 21.66 8.28
C ARG A 59 -18.06 22.49 8.45
N HIS A 60 -17.88 23.77 8.76
CA HIS A 60 -18.94 24.76 8.72
C HIS A 60 -18.48 26.02 7.99
N VAL A 61 -19.46 26.72 7.40
CA VAL A 61 -19.28 28.00 6.72
C VAL A 61 -20.38 28.94 7.20
N PHE A 62 -19.96 30.11 7.66
CA PHE A 62 -20.83 31.23 7.98
C PHE A 62 -20.59 32.36 6.99
N SER A 63 -21.68 32.95 6.50
CA SER A 63 -21.65 34.17 5.69
C SER A 63 -22.57 35.22 6.31
N TYR A 64 -22.03 36.38 6.64
CA TYR A 64 -22.85 37.51 7.09
C TYR A 64 -23.09 38.48 5.96
N SER A 65 -24.35 38.93 5.82
CA SER A 65 -24.73 40.02 4.94
C SER A 65 -25.34 41.14 5.77
N SER A 66 -24.61 42.24 5.91
CA SER A 66 -25.10 43.47 6.56
C SER A 66 -26.25 44.11 5.78
N LEU A 67 -26.23 44.01 4.44
CA LEU A 67 -27.29 44.53 3.56
C LEU A 67 -28.62 43.77 3.73
N ALA A 68 -28.55 42.45 3.90
CA ALA A 68 -29.73 41.62 4.11
C ALA A 68 -30.09 41.43 5.59
N ASN A 69 -29.28 41.99 6.51
CA ASN A 69 -29.31 41.70 7.95
C ASN A 69 -29.49 40.20 8.23
N ALA A 70 -28.70 39.36 7.58
CA ALA A 70 -28.86 37.91 7.60
C ALA A 70 -27.53 37.18 7.78
N VAL A 71 -27.58 36.02 8.45
CA VAL A 71 -26.49 35.05 8.56
C VAL A 71 -26.87 33.81 7.77
N GLY A 72 -26.05 33.47 6.78
CA GLY A 72 -26.07 32.18 6.10
C GLY A 72 -25.23 31.15 6.83
N TYR A 73 -25.77 29.95 6.98
CA TYR A 73 -25.11 28.80 7.59
C TYR A 73 -25.15 27.60 6.66
N GLN A 74 -23.99 26.96 6.51
CA GLN A 74 -23.87 25.66 5.86
C GLN A 74 -22.88 24.80 6.63
N SER A 75 -23.21 23.52 6.78
CA SER A 75 -22.35 22.52 7.39
C SER A 75 -22.14 21.36 6.45
N GLY A 76 -21.04 20.64 6.63
CA GLY A 76 -20.75 19.43 5.90
C GLY A 76 -19.91 18.48 6.74
N CYS A 77 -20.00 17.21 6.39
CA CYS A 77 -19.18 16.17 6.95
C CYS A 77 -18.62 15.30 5.83
N ALA A 78 -17.49 14.66 6.11
CA ALA A 78 -16.99 13.55 5.32
C ALA A 78 -16.36 12.52 6.25
N THR A 79 -16.46 11.25 5.89
CA THR A 79 -15.78 10.16 6.59
C THR A 79 -15.00 9.33 5.61
N ALA A 80 -13.82 8.89 6.04
CA ALA A 80 -13.01 7.97 5.28
C ALA A 80 -12.43 6.89 6.18
N LEU A 81 -12.30 5.70 5.63
CA LEU A 81 -11.48 4.65 6.19
C LEU A 81 -10.01 5.03 6.00
N THR A 82 -9.23 4.91 7.07
CA THR A 82 -7.80 5.23 7.04
C THR A 82 -6.97 4.00 7.39
N ILE A 83 -5.75 3.96 6.87
CA ILE A 83 -4.77 2.93 7.19
C ILE A 83 -3.54 3.60 7.77
N PRO A 84 -3.25 3.42 9.08
CA PRO A 84 -2.05 3.96 9.70
C PRO A 84 -0.78 3.42 9.03
N LYS A 85 0.31 4.17 9.15
CA LYS A 85 1.64 3.66 8.80
C LYS A 85 1.90 2.37 9.54
N GLN A 86 2.27 1.35 8.78
CA GLN A 86 2.61 0.05 9.32
C GLN A 86 3.52 -0.68 8.34
N ASP A 87 4.45 -1.44 8.90
CA ASP A 87 5.34 -2.32 8.17
C ASP A 87 5.10 -3.75 8.65
N PHE A 88 5.03 -4.67 7.70
CA PHE A 88 4.90 -6.10 7.93
C PHE A 88 6.03 -6.81 7.18
N ALA A 89 6.70 -7.72 7.86
CA ALA A 89 7.71 -8.59 7.29
C ALA A 89 7.55 -10.01 7.85
N GLN A 90 7.57 -11.01 6.97
CA GLN A 90 7.53 -12.41 7.39
C GLN A 90 8.35 -13.30 6.46
N GLU A 91 9.20 -14.13 7.06
CA GLU A 91 9.93 -15.19 6.36
C GLU A 91 9.24 -16.55 6.50
N THR A 92 9.36 -17.38 5.49
CA THR A 92 8.88 -18.76 5.51
C THR A 92 9.79 -19.63 4.66
N THR A 93 10.17 -20.79 5.19
CA THR A 93 10.92 -21.79 4.43
C THR A 93 10.00 -22.42 3.39
N ILE A 94 10.42 -22.39 2.12
CA ILE A 94 9.75 -23.09 1.03
C ILE A 94 10.22 -24.55 1.04
N VAL A 95 11.54 -24.75 0.95
CA VAL A 95 12.18 -26.07 0.86
C VAL A 95 13.61 -26.00 1.37
N ALA A 96 14.13 -27.13 1.87
CA ALA A 96 15.54 -27.25 2.22
C ALA A 96 16.42 -27.13 0.96
N ALA A 97 17.52 -26.41 1.06
CA ALA A 97 18.51 -26.32 -0.01
C ALA A 97 19.54 -27.45 0.15
N PRO A 98 20.06 -28.01 -0.95
CA PRO A 98 21.23 -28.89 -0.92
C PRO A 98 22.40 -28.25 -0.18
N ALA A 99 23.30 -29.09 0.33
CA ALA A 99 24.56 -28.61 0.89
C ALA A 99 25.31 -27.75 -0.15
N ASP A 100 25.93 -26.67 0.34
CA ASP A 100 26.71 -25.71 -0.45
C ASP A 100 25.93 -24.91 -1.51
N ALA A 101 24.59 -25.02 -1.57
CA ALA A 101 23.78 -24.16 -2.42
C ALA A 101 23.73 -22.73 -1.86
N ASP A 102 24.00 -21.73 -2.70
CA ASP A 102 23.96 -20.31 -2.32
C ASP A 102 23.11 -19.45 -3.27
N ILE A 103 22.60 -20.04 -4.35
CA ILE A 103 21.72 -19.39 -5.32
C ILE A 103 20.63 -20.36 -5.80
N PHE A 104 19.48 -19.79 -6.15
CA PHE A 104 18.40 -20.50 -6.83
C PHE A 104 18.08 -19.79 -8.16
N VAL A 105 18.07 -20.56 -9.24
CA VAL A 105 17.77 -20.09 -10.59
C VAL A 105 16.53 -20.85 -11.07
N GLY A 106 15.46 -20.13 -11.38
CA GLY A 106 14.21 -20.75 -11.76
C GLY A 106 13.21 -19.82 -12.42
N ARG A 107 11.96 -20.22 -12.33
CA ARG A 107 10.79 -19.47 -12.74
C ARG A 107 9.71 -19.60 -11.69
N ILE A 108 8.94 -18.54 -11.52
CA ILE A 108 7.77 -18.51 -10.64
C ILE A 108 6.53 -18.24 -11.47
N GLN A 109 5.47 -19.01 -11.22
CA GLN A 109 4.14 -18.74 -11.74
C GLN A 109 3.23 -18.35 -10.58
N LEU A 110 2.54 -17.23 -10.73
CA LEU A 110 1.70 -16.65 -9.68
C LEU A 110 0.24 -16.70 -10.10
N THR A 111 -0.63 -17.15 -9.20
CA THR A 111 -2.08 -17.11 -9.37
C THR A 111 -2.69 -16.44 -8.15
N ARG A 112 -3.40 -15.32 -8.33
CA ARG A 112 -4.12 -14.67 -7.23
C ARG A 112 -5.32 -15.51 -6.84
N THR A 113 -5.36 -15.99 -5.59
CA THR A 113 -6.46 -16.82 -5.06
C THR A 113 -7.42 -16.03 -4.18
N SER A 114 -6.98 -14.89 -3.65
CA SER A 114 -7.84 -13.94 -2.92
C SER A 114 -7.42 -12.51 -3.21
N ALA A 115 -8.40 -11.66 -3.55
CA ALA A 115 -8.22 -10.25 -3.83
C ALA A 115 -8.84 -9.39 -2.71
N PRO A 116 -8.33 -8.17 -2.49
CA PRO A 116 -8.99 -7.13 -1.69
C PRO A 116 -10.43 -6.94 -2.14
N SER A 117 -11.35 -6.83 -1.18
CA SER A 117 -12.77 -6.61 -1.47
C SER A 117 -13.12 -5.14 -1.70
N ASN A 118 -12.17 -4.24 -1.44
CA ASN A 118 -12.37 -2.79 -1.52
C ASN A 118 -11.28 -2.11 -2.33
N GLN A 119 -11.64 -0.94 -2.84
CA GLN A 119 -10.72 -0.07 -3.57
C GLN A 119 -9.80 0.70 -2.61
N TRP A 120 -8.62 1.02 -3.11
CA TRP A 120 -7.63 1.90 -2.51
C TRP A 120 -7.64 3.23 -3.25
N ASN A 121 -8.20 4.25 -2.60
CA ASN A 121 -8.39 5.59 -3.14
C ASN A 121 -9.13 5.60 -4.50
N GLY A 122 -10.20 4.79 -4.61
CA GLY A 122 -10.99 4.66 -5.84
C GLY A 122 -10.38 3.72 -6.90
N GLU A 123 -9.22 3.12 -6.63
CA GLU A 123 -8.58 2.17 -7.54
C GLU A 123 -8.59 0.74 -6.99
N ASN A 124 -8.73 -0.25 -7.87
CA ASN A 124 -8.52 -1.64 -7.49
C ASN A 124 -7.04 -1.89 -7.20
N ILE A 125 -6.73 -2.67 -6.15
CA ILE A 125 -5.37 -3.14 -5.89
C ILE A 125 -5.11 -4.34 -6.80
N ASP A 126 -4.55 -4.09 -7.97
CA ASP A 126 -4.26 -5.12 -8.97
C ASP A 126 -2.81 -5.61 -8.86
N PRO A 127 -2.56 -6.91 -9.17
CA PRO A 127 -1.20 -7.41 -9.24
C PRO A 127 -0.41 -6.70 -10.36
N LEU A 128 0.83 -6.34 -10.08
CA LEU A 128 1.74 -5.78 -11.09
C LEU A 128 2.41 -6.86 -11.95
N GLN A 129 2.54 -8.06 -11.39
CA GLN A 129 3.13 -9.21 -12.10
C GLN A 129 2.06 -9.91 -12.95
N PRO A 130 2.41 -10.45 -14.12
CA PRO A 130 1.47 -11.21 -14.93
C PRO A 130 1.06 -12.51 -14.20
N MET A 131 -0.25 -12.72 -14.05
CA MET A 131 -0.80 -13.91 -13.41
C MET A 131 -0.89 -15.07 -14.40
N GLY A 132 -0.66 -16.29 -13.92
CA GLY A 132 -0.68 -17.52 -14.73
C GLY A 132 0.49 -17.66 -15.70
N VAL A 133 1.47 -16.76 -15.67
CA VAL A 133 2.65 -16.77 -16.54
C VAL A 133 3.88 -17.14 -15.74
N SER A 134 4.78 -17.93 -16.35
CA SER A 134 6.05 -18.31 -15.76
C SER A 134 7.07 -17.17 -15.93
N ILE A 135 7.42 -16.51 -14.83
CA ILE A 135 8.32 -15.36 -14.77
C ILE A 135 9.73 -15.85 -14.40
N PRO A 136 10.79 -15.53 -15.16
CA PRO A 136 12.16 -15.83 -14.77
C PRO A 136 12.49 -15.24 -13.41
N PHE A 137 13.08 -16.06 -12.53
CA PHE A 137 13.36 -15.69 -11.16
C PHE A 137 14.74 -16.23 -10.74
N ILE A 138 15.69 -15.33 -10.54
CA ILE A 138 17.05 -15.64 -10.08
C ILE A 138 17.20 -14.98 -8.72
N SER A 139 17.06 -15.76 -7.63
CA SER A 139 17.10 -15.30 -6.23
C SER A 139 16.79 -13.81 -6.04
N GLY A 140 15.59 -13.39 -6.44
CA GLY A 140 15.23 -12.00 -6.66
C GLY A 140 14.09 -11.52 -5.79
N SER A 141 13.53 -10.37 -6.18
CA SER A 141 12.36 -9.76 -5.54
C SER A 141 11.36 -9.33 -6.61
N LEU A 142 10.08 -9.47 -6.30
CA LEU A 142 8.97 -9.01 -7.13
C LEU A 142 8.14 -8.02 -6.33
N LEU A 143 7.90 -6.85 -6.92
CA LEU A 143 6.86 -5.95 -6.45
C LEU A 143 5.52 -6.53 -6.91
N MET A 144 4.70 -6.93 -5.94
CA MET A 144 3.45 -7.66 -6.17
C MET A 144 2.30 -6.70 -6.41
N GLU A 145 2.15 -5.70 -5.53
CA GLU A 145 1.08 -4.70 -5.59
C GLU A 145 1.67 -3.36 -5.14
N ALA A 146 1.25 -2.27 -5.77
CA ALA A 146 1.59 -0.92 -5.32
C ALA A 146 0.46 0.04 -5.63
N LYS A 147 0.21 0.95 -4.68
CA LYS A 147 -0.70 2.09 -4.80
C LYS A 147 -0.09 3.29 -4.12
N PHE A 148 -0.77 4.44 -4.23
CA PHE A 148 -0.36 5.63 -3.50
C PHE A 148 -0.20 5.29 -2.01
N GLY A 149 1.03 5.42 -1.51
CA GLY A 149 1.40 5.15 -0.13
C GLY A 149 1.30 3.70 0.35
N MET A 150 1.20 2.72 -0.54
CA MET A 150 1.18 1.29 -0.18
C MET A 150 2.01 0.47 -1.16
N ALA A 151 2.76 -0.49 -0.62
CA ALA A 151 3.51 -1.45 -1.42
C ALA A 151 3.51 -2.83 -0.77
N ARG A 152 3.49 -3.86 -1.61
CA ARG A 152 3.68 -5.27 -1.24
C ARG A 152 4.72 -5.90 -2.15
N ALA A 153 5.69 -6.57 -1.55
CA ALA A 153 6.75 -7.25 -2.27
C ALA A 153 6.97 -8.65 -1.70
N CYS A 154 7.45 -9.55 -2.54
CA CYS A 154 7.99 -10.82 -2.10
C CYS A 154 9.38 -11.03 -2.67
N SER A 155 10.23 -11.70 -1.90
CA SER A 155 11.58 -12.07 -2.27
C SER A 155 11.77 -13.55 -2.03
N ILE A 156 12.49 -14.23 -2.91
CA ILE A 156 12.86 -15.62 -2.71
C ILE A 156 14.37 -15.71 -2.80
N TYR A 157 15.00 -16.26 -1.77
CA TYR A 157 16.46 -16.34 -1.67
C TYR A 157 16.90 -17.56 -0.88
N VAL A 158 18.15 -17.95 -1.06
CA VAL A 158 18.78 -19.03 -0.30
C VAL A 158 19.42 -18.43 0.95
N SER A 159 19.05 -18.95 2.13
CA SER A 159 19.62 -18.52 3.41
C SER A 159 19.47 -19.62 4.45
N GLY A 160 20.52 -19.85 5.25
CA GLY A 160 20.50 -20.85 6.33
C GLY A 160 20.23 -22.27 5.84
N GLY A 161 20.74 -22.64 4.65
CA GLY A 161 20.52 -23.97 4.06
C GLY A 161 19.10 -24.21 3.56
N ALA A 162 18.33 -23.16 3.30
CA ALA A 162 16.96 -23.28 2.81
C ALA A 162 16.64 -22.20 1.76
N LEU A 163 15.72 -22.54 0.86
CA LEU A 163 15.06 -21.56 0.02
C LEU A 163 13.92 -20.93 0.82
N LYS A 164 13.96 -19.61 0.97
CA LYS A 164 13.03 -18.87 1.81
C LYS A 164 12.24 -17.88 0.98
N LEU A 165 10.98 -17.72 1.35
CA LEU A 165 10.10 -16.64 0.94
C LEU A 165 10.13 -15.56 2.02
N HIS A 166 10.50 -14.34 1.66
CA HIS A 166 10.33 -13.16 2.49
C HIS A 166 9.23 -12.29 1.89
N ARG A 167 8.24 -11.94 2.70
CA ARG A 167 7.11 -11.09 2.32
C ARG A 167 7.20 -9.78 3.06
N GLN A 168 7.00 -8.69 2.35
CA GLN A 168 7.05 -7.35 2.89
C GLN A 168 5.83 -6.56 2.45
N GLN A 169 5.26 -5.79 3.37
CA GLN A 169 4.13 -4.90 3.12
C GLN A 169 4.33 -3.63 3.93
N SER A 170 4.14 -2.48 3.30
CA SER A 170 4.34 -1.18 3.95
C SER A 170 3.23 -0.20 3.56
N VAL A 171 2.83 0.65 4.49
CA VAL A 171 2.00 1.83 4.25
C VAL A 171 2.75 3.07 4.71
N SER A 172 2.82 4.09 3.86
CA SER A 172 3.52 5.33 4.18
C SER A 172 2.77 6.15 5.23
N GLU A 173 3.44 7.15 5.77
CA GLU A 173 2.77 8.19 6.55
C GLU A 173 1.63 8.84 5.73
N PRO A 174 0.56 9.31 6.38
CA PRO A 174 -0.46 10.11 5.70
C PRO A 174 0.13 11.42 5.18
N PRO A 175 -0.36 11.93 4.03
CA PRO A 175 0.01 13.26 3.56
C PRO A 175 -0.36 14.34 4.59
N SER A 176 0.44 15.40 4.68
CA SER A 176 0.21 16.52 5.58
C SER A 176 -1.18 17.15 5.35
N GLY A 177 -1.92 17.44 6.41
CA GLY A 177 -3.27 18.03 6.36
C GLY A 177 -4.39 17.12 6.90
N TRP A 178 -4.14 15.83 7.06
CA TRP A 178 -5.04 14.87 7.73
C TRP A 178 -4.64 14.64 9.20
N GLY A 179 -4.16 15.73 9.82
CA GLY A 179 -3.45 15.73 11.09
C GLY A 179 -4.31 15.46 12.33
N ILE A 180 -3.58 15.25 13.42
CA ILE A 180 -4.01 14.97 14.79
C ILE A 180 -5.04 15.98 15.30
N TYR A 181 -5.92 15.50 16.18
CA TYR A 181 -6.90 16.25 16.96
C TYR A 181 -6.34 17.60 17.47
N GLY A 182 -7.12 18.67 17.31
CA GLY A 182 -6.90 19.90 18.09
C GLY A 182 -5.93 20.94 17.54
N THR A 183 -5.59 20.94 16.23
CA THR A 183 -5.19 22.23 15.63
C THR A 183 -6.44 23.10 15.54
N GLU A 184 -6.76 23.78 16.63
CA GLU A 184 -7.68 24.90 16.63
C GLU A 184 -7.26 25.83 15.50
N PHE A 185 -8.15 26.02 14.53
CA PHE A 185 -8.05 27.20 13.71
C PHE A 185 -8.32 28.39 14.63
N ILE A 186 -7.29 29.20 14.89
CA ILE A 186 -7.42 30.41 15.69
C ILE A 186 -8.46 31.29 14.99
N TYR A 187 -9.61 31.44 15.62
CA TYR A 187 -10.73 32.21 15.11
C TYR A 187 -10.41 33.69 15.30
N THR A 188 -9.83 34.35 14.29
CA THR A 188 -9.83 35.81 14.24
C THR A 188 -11.17 36.27 13.70
N ALA A 189 -11.97 36.86 14.58
CA ALA A 189 -13.30 37.39 14.31
C ALA A 189 -13.32 38.31 13.06
N ALA A 190 -13.88 37.80 11.98
CA ALA A 190 -14.40 38.60 10.88
C ALA A 190 -15.80 38.06 10.54
N ALA A 191 -16.68 38.94 10.06
CA ALA A 191 -18.11 38.70 9.86
C ALA A 191 -18.45 37.50 8.94
N SER A 192 -17.49 36.94 8.22
CA SER A 192 -17.62 35.66 7.52
C SER A 192 -16.48 34.75 7.95
N GLY A 193 -16.80 33.51 8.33
CA GLY A 193 -15.83 32.56 8.88
C GLY A 193 -16.14 31.14 8.44
N SER A 194 -15.11 30.41 8.01
CA SER A 194 -15.18 28.97 7.80
C SER A 194 -14.27 28.27 8.79
N GLY A 195 -14.76 27.20 9.40
CA GLY A 195 -14.01 26.38 10.32
C GLY A 195 -14.28 24.89 10.08
N GLY A 196 -13.50 24.04 10.73
CA GLY A 196 -13.66 22.61 10.64
C GLY A 196 -12.87 21.86 11.70
N GLU A 197 -13.20 20.59 11.84
CA GLU A 197 -12.63 19.67 12.82
C GLU A 197 -12.31 18.34 12.13
N ASN A 198 -11.17 17.74 12.48
CA ASN A 198 -10.83 16.37 12.10
C ASN A 198 -10.77 15.51 13.35
N VAL A 199 -11.50 14.40 13.33
CA VAL A 199 -11.51 13.39 14.39
C VAL A 199 -11.02 12.07 13.79
N ASN A 200 -9.99 11.49 14.39
CA ASN A 200 -9.53 10.14 14.06
C ASN A 200 -10.06 9.18 15.13
N GLY A 201 -10.34 7.93 14.78
CA GLY A 201 -10.80 6.94 15.76
C GLY A 201 -9.76 6.65 16.84
N GLY A 202 -8.53 6.32 16.43
CA GLY A 202 -7.40 6.14 17.34
C GLY A 202 -6.07 6.66 16.78
N THR A 203 -5.70 6.24 15.56
CA THR A 203 -4.42 6.56 14.93
C THR A 203 -4.64 7.21 13.56
N PRO A 204 -4.07 8.40 13.30
CA PRO A 204 -4.09 9.00 11.97
C PRO A 204 -3.48 8.05 10.93
N GLY A 205 -4.07 8.02 9.75
CA GLY A 205 -3.64 7.12 8.68
C GLY A 205 -3.97 7.66 7.31
N MET A 206 -3.44 7.00 6.29
CA MET A 206 -3.71 7.33 4.90
C MET A 206 -5.19 7.08 4.60
N PRO A 207 -5.96 8.06 4.09
CA PRO A 207 -7.33 7.82 3.65
C PRO A 207 -7.32 6.93 2.40
N VAL A 208 -8.03 5.81 2.47
CA VAL A 208 -8.06 4.81 1.39
C VAL A 208 -9.46 4.60 0.82
N LEU A 209 -10.51 5.02 1.51
CA LEU A 209 -11.88 4.89 1.00
C LEU A 209 -12.78 5.95 1.65
N GLN A 210 -13.40 6.81 0.85
CA GLN A 210 -14.46 7.69 1.35
C GLN A 210 -15.73 6.85 1.56
N ILE A 211 -16.35 7.02 2.73
CA ILE A 211 -17.50 6.23 3.17
C ILE A 211 -18.79 7.03 3.01
N ASP A 212 -18.79 8.26 3.51
CA ASP A 212 -19.95 9.13 3.50
C ASP A 212 -19.47 10.57 3.33
N SER A 213 -20.28 11.38 2.66
CA SER A 213 -20.09 12.82 2.57
C SER A 213 -21.45 13.47 2.44
N ARG A 214 -21.70 14.46 3.30
CA ARG A 214 -22.97 15.17 3.35
C ARG A 214 -22.71 16.65 3.49
N VAL A 215 -23.59 17.42 2.86
CA VAL A 215 -23.61 18.87 3.00
C VAL A 215 -25.04 19.25 3.31
N SER A 216 -25.23 20.02 4.38
CA SER A 216 -26.53 20.55 4.73
C SER A 216 -27.01 21.52 3.64
N ALA A 217 -28.32 21.59 3.46
CA ALA A 217 -28.90 22.70 2.71
C ALA A 217 -28.44 24.04 3.33
N PRO A 218 -28.18 25.07 2.51
CA PRO A 218 -27.90 26.39 3.03
C PRO A 218 -29.12 26.88 3.80
N TYR A 219 -28.90 27.40 4.99
CA TYR A 219 -29.94 27.95 5.85
C TYR A 219 -29.62 29.42 6.14
N GLN A 220 -30.64 30.27 6.20
CA GLN A 220 -30.49 31.69 6.49
C GLN A 220 -31.36 32.08 7.68
N GLU A 221 -30.76 32.79 8.64
CA GLU A 221 -31.45 33.41 9.76
C GLU A 221 -31.30 34.93 9.70
N THR A 222 -32.30 35.67 10.20
CA THR A 222 -32.17 37.11 10.42
C THR A 222 -31.14 37.35 11.53
N ALA A 223 -30.16 38.19 11.26
CA ALA A 223 -29.14 38.56 12.24
C ALA A 223 -29.79 39.42 13.34
N GLY A 224 -30.21 38.80 14.45
CA GLY A 224 -30.51 39.51 15.67
C GLY A 224 -29.23 40.08 16.31
N LEU A 225 -29.39 40.90 17.37
CA LEU A 225 -28.32 41.55 18.17
C LEU A 225 -27.27 40.60 18.81
N PHE A 226 -27.28 39.32 18.46
CA PHE A 226 -26.42 38.26 19.01
C PHE A 226 -25.64 37.51 17.92
N ALA A 227 -25.27 38.18 16.82
CA ALA A 227 -24.38 37.63 15.79
C ALA A 227 -23.14 36.92 16.40
N ASP A 228 -22.64 37.44 17.52
CA ASP A 228 -21.48 36.91 18.25
C ASP A 228 -21.74 35.55 18.93
N GLN A 229 -23.00 35.20 19.27
CA GLN A 229 -23.38 33.94 19.94
C GLN A 229 -23.58 32.76 18.98
N TYR A 230 -23.65 32.99 17.68
CA TYR A 230 -23.77 31.91 16.69
C TYR A 230 -22.51 31.06 16.54
N SER A 231 -21.37 31.57 17.03
CA SER A 231 -20.06 30.93 16.98
C SER A 231 -19.89 29.72 17.90
N GLU A 232 -20.71 29.60 18.97
CA GLU A 232 -20.53 28.55 20.00
C GLU A 232 -21.36 27.27 19.75
N ARG A 233 -22.49 27.38 19.02
CA ARG A 233 -23.42 26.23 18.83
C ARG A 233 -22.97 25.20 17.79
N SER A 234 -21.99 25.51 16.94
CA SER A 234 -21.56 24.64 15.83
C SER A 234 -20.45 23.64 16.19
N ARG A 235 -19.97 23.66 17.45
CA ARG A 235 -18.76 22.95 17.92
C ARG A 235 -18.82 21.42 17.99
N ARG A 236 -19.89 20.75 17.55
CA ARG A 236 -20.02 19.30 17.79
C ARG A 236 -20.76 18.55 16.67
N GLY A 237 -20.12 18.42 15.51
CA GLY A 237 -20.52 17.43 14.50
C GLY A 237 -20.41 15.97 14.98
N TYR A 238 -19.65 15.74 16.05
CA TYR A 238 -19.39 14.40 16.60
C TYR A 238 -20.46 13.90 17.59
N THR A 239 -21.36 14.74 18.12
CA THR A 239 -22.29 14.30 19.20
C THR A 239 -23.52 13.51 18.74
N GLY A 240 -23.57 13.04 17.48
CA GLY A 240 -24.58 12.04 17.05
C GLY A 240 -26.03 12.53 17.02
N VAL A 241 -26.29 13.84 17.08
CA VAL A 241 -27.64 14.41 17.06
C VAL A 241 -27.73 15.47 15.95
N GLY A 242 -28.27 15.07 14.80
CA GLY A 242 -28.55 15.97 13.67
C GLY A 242 -28.65 15.23 12.33
N ALA A 243 -29.44 15.77 11.40
CA ALA A 243 -29.67 15.17 10.07
C ALA A 243 -28.41 15.15 9.15
N ASN A 244 -27.36 15.89 9.52
CA ASN A 244 -26.16 16.11 8.71
C ASN A 244 -24.92 15.35 9.21
N VAL A 245 -25.07 14.35 10.07
CA VAL A 245 -23.95 13.54 10.58
C VAL A 245 -23.61 12.42 9.59
N CYS A 246 -22.33 12.29 9.25
CA CYS A 246 -21.83 11.22 8.39
C CYS A 246 -21.69 9.89 9.16
N THR A 247 -21.85 8.79 8.44
CA THR A 247 -21.72 7.44 8.98
C THR A 247 -20.27 7.16 9.37
N ILE A 248 -20.02 6.70 10.60
CA ILE A 248 -18.69 6.19 10.99
C ILE A 248 -18.56 4.76 10.47
N PRO A 249 -17.54 4.42 9.66
CA PRO A 249 -17.36 3.07 9.18
C PRO A 249 -16.99 2.11 10.32
N ASN A 250 -17.39 0.85 10.18
CA ASN A 250 -16.79 -0.25 10.94
C ASN A 250 -15.55 -0.75 10.17
N PRO A 251 -14.31 -0.47 10.64
CA PRO A 251 -13.11 -0.80 9.88
C PRO A 251 -12.95 -2.31 9.61
N ALA A 252 -13.51 -3.17 10.47
CA ALA A 252 -13.42 -4.62 10.33
C ALA A 252 -14.19 -5.19 9.11
N SER A 253 -15.14 -4.42 8.55
CA SER A 253 -15.92 -4.84 7.38
C SER A 253 -15.16 -4.68 6.05
N TYR A 254 -13.98 -4.05 6.07
CA TYR A 254 -13.18 -3.79 4.88
C TYR A 254 -11.96 -4.69 4.87
N ASN A 255 -11.76 -5.44 3.78
CA ASN A 255 -10.60 -6.31 3.61
C ASN A 255 -9.70 -5.81 2.47
N TYR A 256 -8.43 -5.62 2.79
CA TYR A 256 -7.36 -5.29 1.85
C TYR A 256 -6.28 -6.37 1.76
N GLY A 257 -6.44 -7.50 2.44
CA GLY A 257 -5.54 -8.65 2.33
C GLY A 257 -5.52 -9.23 0.91
N SER A 258 -4.40 -9.82 0.53
CA SER A 258 -4.26 -10.52 -0.75
C SER A 258 -3.50 -11.83 -0.57
N THR A 259 -3.95 -12.86 -1.29
CA THR A 259 -3.31 -14.17 -1.29
C THR A 259 -3.03 -14.63 -2.70
N TYR A 260 -1.81 -15.12 -2.90
CA TYR A 260 -1.37 -15.72 -4.14
C TYR A 260 -0.94 -17.16 -3.87
N GLN A 261 -1.28 -18.04 -4.79
CA GLN A 261 -0.62 -19.32 -4.92
C GLN A 261 0.55 -19.15 -5.88
N ALA A 262 1.74 -19.57 -5.45
CA ALA A 262 2.95 -19.54 -6.26
C ALA A 262 3.38 -20.98 -6.56
N VAL A 263 3.74 -21.23 -7.81
CA VAL A 263 4.42 -22.46 -8.24
C VAL A 263 5.84 -22.08 -8.65
N LEU A 264 6.82 -22.65 -7.97
CA LEU A 264 8.23 -22.39 -8.24
C LEU A 264 8.85 -23.60 -8.94
N THR A 265 9.52 -23.36 -10.06
CA THR A 265 10.29 -24.36 -10.81
C THR A 265 11.72 -23.90 -11.03
N GLY A 266 12.73 -24.74 -10.81
CA GLY A 266 14.12 -24.33 -10.99
C GLY A 266 15.13 -25.24 -10.33
N SER A 267 16.36 -24.75 -10.19
CA SER A 267 17.48 -25.52 -9.65
C SER A 267 18.33 -24.67 -8.71
N PHE A 268 18.92 -25.35 -7.73
CA PHE A 268 19.94 -24.76 -6.88
C PHE A 268 21.30 -24.73 -7.58
N GLY A 269 22.08 -23.72 -7.26
CA GLY A 269 23.45 -23.59 -7.71
C GLY A 269 24.36 -23.08 -6.60
N ARG A 270 25.63 -23.03 -6.95
CA ARG A 270 26.69 -22.42 -6.17
C ARG A 270 27.46 -21.41 -7.03
N ARG A 271 27.73 -20.24 -6.48
CA ARG A 271 28.71 -19.29 -7.05
C ARG A 271 30.13 -19.83 -6.86
N SER A 272 30.89 -19.94 -7.95
CA SER A 272 32.30 -20.36 -7.96
C SER A 272 33.23 -19.30 -7.36
#